data_AF-A0A6I4WEY3-F1
#
_entry.id   AF-A0A6I4WEY3-F1
#
_cell.length_a   1.000
_cell.length_b   1.000
_cell.length_c   1.000
_cell.angle_alpha   90.00
_cell.angle_beta   90.00
_cell.angle_gamma   90.00
#
_symmetry.space_group_name_H-M   'P 1'
#
loop_
_entity.id
_entity.type
_entity.pdbx_description
1 polymer ?
#
loop_
_entity_poly.entity_id
_entity_poly.type
_entity_poly.pdbx_seq_one_letter_code
_entity_poly.pdbx_strand_id
1 'polypeptide(L)'
;MSGELAVLVRDIGDAGVAEMSTVPGLAAAVDQHVAEIRATLGVTGHDELMAYLCRFAEDAFNRGWWPESTRDFEFVRIVAVCWLLSRDEHAA
;
A
#
# COMPACT_ATOMS: atom_id res chain seq x y z
N MET A 1 3.36 14.26 4.74
CA MET A 1 4.16 13.54 3.72
C MET A 1 4.87 14.54 2.84
N SER A 2 6.18 14.35 2.61
CA SER A 2 6.91 15.18 1.65
C SER A 2 6.38 14.95 0.23
N GLY A 3 6.50 15.94 -0.66
CA GLY A 3 6.01 15.82 -2.04
C GLY A 3 6.66 14.67 -2.83
N GLU A 4 7.93 14.39 -2.55
CA GLU A 4 8.68 13.29 -3.17
C GLU A 4 8.17 11.91 -2.73
N LEU A 5 7.92 11.74 -1.42
CA LEU A 5 7.37 10.49 -0.88
C LEU A 5 5.96 10.24 -1.41
N ALA A 6 5.15 11.30 -1.59
CA ALA A 6 3.83 11.20 -2.18
C ALA A 6 3.86 10.67 -3.62
N VAL A 7 4.82 11.15 -4.43
CA VAL A 7 5.04 10.67 -5.80
C VAL A 7 5.48 9.20 -5.78
N LEU A 8 6.46 8.85 -4.95
CA LEU A 8 6.96 7.49 -4.84
C LEU A 8 5.85 6.49 -4.48
N VAL A 9 5.05 6.81 -3.46
CA VAL A 9 3.94 5.97 -2.99
C VAL A 9 2.91 5.74 -4.10
N ARG A 10 2.56 6.79 -4.84
CA ARG A 10 1.63 6.68 -5.98
C ARG A 10 2.21 5.78 -7.07
N ASP A 11 3.46 6.00 -7.45
CA ASP A 11 4.10 5.25 -8.53
C ASP A 11 4.24 3.75 -8.17
N ILE A 12 4.55 3.44 -6.89
CA ILE A 12 4.53 2.06 -6.35
C ILE A 12 3.12 1.48 -6.39
N GLY A 13 2.12 2.23 -5.93
CA GLY A 13 0.73 1.80 -5.91
C GLY A 13 0.22 1.42 -7.30
N ASP A 14 0.40 2.31 -8.28
CA ASP A 14 -0.05 2.12 -9.66
C ASP A 14 0.64 0.90 -10.31
N ALA A 15 1.96 0.81 -10.18
CA ALA A 15 2.74 -0.28 -10.76
C ALA A 15 2.42 -1.63 -10.10
N GLY A 16 2.34 -1.67 -8.76
CA GLY A 16 2.07 -2.89 -8.01
C GLY A 16 0.66 -3.41 -8.24
N VAL A 17 -0.35 -2.52 -8.27
CA VAL A 17 -1.74 -2.92 -8.58
C VAL A 17 -1.86 -3.48 -10.00
N ALA A 18 -1.15 -2.89 -10.97
CA ALA A 18 -1.11 -3.44 -12.33
C ALA A 18 -0.41 -4.82 -12.36
N GLU A 19 0.72 -4.98 -11.68
CA GLU A 19 1.52 -6.21 -11.66
C GLU A 19 0.79 -7.38 -11.00
N MET A 20 -0.05 -7.14 -9.99
CA MET A 20 -0.88 -8.17 -9.33
C MET A 20 -1.71 -9.01 -10.32
N SER A 21 -2.10 -8.45 -11.47
CA SER A 21 -2.85 -9.18 -12.50
C SER A 21 -2.02 -10.24 -13.24
N THR A 22 -0.69 -10.14 -13.16
CA THR A 22 0.26 -10.98 -13.91
C THR A 22 1.16 -11.83 -13.03
N VAL A 23 1.31 -11.48 -11.74
CA VAL A 23 2.19 -12.16 -10.79
C VAL A 23 1.36 -12.71 -9.61
N PRO A 24 0.94 -14.00 -9.64
CA PRO A 24 0.11 -14.58 -8.58
C PRO A 24 0.74 -14.52 -7.18
N GLY A 25 2.07 -14.60 -7.10
CA GLY A 25 2.79 -14.48 -5.83
C GLY A 25 2.66 -13.09 -5.19
N LEU A 26 2.63 -12.04 -5.99
CA LEU A 26 2.39 -10.67 -5.51
C LEU A 26 0.94 -10.50 -5.05
N ALA A 27 -0.02 -11.00 -5.84
CA ALA A 27 -1.43 -10.96 -5.47
C ALA A 27 -1.68 -11.64 -4.11
N ALA A 28 -1.12 -12.83 -3.90
CA ALA A 28 -1.24 -13.55 -2.63
C ALA A 28 -0.61 -12.78 -1.44
N ALA A 29 0.56 -12.16 -1.65
CA ALA A 29 1.20 -11.35 -0.61
C ALA A 29 0.37 -10.10 -0.26
N VAL A 30 -0.19 -9.44 -1.28
CA VAL A 30 -1.08 -8.30 -1.09
C VAL A 30 -2.35 -8.71 -0.33
N ASP A 31 -2.98 -9.84 -0.68
CA ASP A 31 -4.17 -10.35 0.01
C ASP A 31 -3.90 -10.60 1.50
N GLN A 32 -2.73 -11.17 1.82
CA GLN A 32 -2.32 -11.34 3.22
C GLN A 32 -2.19 -9.99 3.94
N HIS A 33 -1.51 -9.01 3.34
CA HIS A 33 -1.36 -7.68 3.92
C HIS A 33 -2.70 -6.96 4.09
N VAL A 34 -3.64 -7.14 3.16
CA VAL A 34 -5.00 -6.61 3.26
C VAL A 34 -5.73 -7.20 4.46
N ALA A 35 -5.64 -8.51 4.67
CA ALA A 35 -6.25 -9.17 5.82
C ALA A 35 -5.69 -8.62 7.15
N GLU A 36 -4.38 -8.42 7.23
CA GLU A 36 -3.72 -7.84 8.40
C GLU A 36 -4.11 -6.37 8.65
N ILE A 37 -4.22 -5.55 7.59
CA ILE A 37 -4.65 -4.15 7.70
C ILE A 37 -6.07 -4.09 8.25
N ARG A 38 -7.00 -4.87 7.69
CA ARG A 38 -8.38 -4.94 8.16
C ARG A 38 -8.48 -5.45 9.59
N ALA A 39 -7.66 -6.43 9.97
CA ALA A 39 -7.61 -6.92 11.35
C ALA A 39 -7.08 -5.87 12.34
N THR A 40 -6.15 -5.02 11.89
CA THR A 40 -5.51 -3.99 12.74
C THR A 40 -6.36 -2.73 12.86
N LEU A 41 -6.94 -2.27 11.75
CA LEU A 41 -7.66 -0.99 11.67
C LEU A 41 -9.19 -1.15 11.82
N GLY A 42 -9.74 -2.34 11.59
CA GLY A 42 -11.18 -2.58 11.62
C GLY A 42 -11.89 -2.20 10.33
N VAL A 43 -13.06 -1.56 10.42
CA VAL A 43 -13.79 -1.00 9.27
C VAL A 43 -13.07 0.28 8.84
N THR A 44 -12.40 0.24 7.70
CA THR A 44 -11.55 1.33 7.23
C THR A 44 -12.24 2.17 6.15
N GLY A 45 -12.42 3.46 6.38
CA GLY A 45 -12.81 4.42 5.33
C GLY A 45 -11.60 5.01 4.60
N HIS A 46 -11.84 5.65 3.44
CA HIS A 46 -10.81 6.33 2.63
C HIS A 46 -9.83 7.17 3.44
N ASP A 47 -10.33 8.06 4.31
CA ASP A 47 -9.49 8.98 5.10
C ASP A 47 -8.56 8.24 6.08
N GLU A 48 -9.02 7.14 6.68
CA GLU A 48 -8.22 6.33 7.59
C GLU A 48 -7.11 5.57 6.85
N LEU A 49 -7.43 5.03 5.67
CA LEU A 49 -6.45 4.37 4.81
C LEU A 49 -5.39 5.37 4.31
N MET A 50 -5.79 6.58 3.91
CA MET A 50 -4.86 7.64 3.51
C MET A 50 -3.98 8.08 4.66
N ALA A 51 -4.54 8.27 5.86
CA ALA A 51 -3.77 8.63 7.05
C ALA A 51 -2.79 7.52 7.46
N TYR A 52 -3.20 6.25 7.33
CA TYR A 52 -2.34 5.09 7.56
C TYR A 52 -1.19 5.05 6.55
N LEU A 53 -1.49 5.18 5.26
CA LEU A 53 -0.50 5.16 4.19
C LEU A 53 0.57 6.22 4.38
N CYS A 54 0.16 7.46 4.70
CA CYS A 54 1.09 8.57 4.91
C CYS A 54 2.04 8.29 6.07
N ARG A 55 1.53 7.88 7.24
CA ARG A 55 2.36 7.57 8.42
C ARG A 55 3.27 6.38 8.15
N PHE A 56 2.75 5.33 7.53
CA PHE A 56 3.52 4.14 7.21
C PHE A 56 4.70 4.45 6.27
N ALA A 57 4.45 5.19 5.19
CA ALA A 57 5.48 5.54 4.21
C ALA A 57 6.54 6.48 4.82
N GLU A 58 6.12 7.45 5.63
CA GLU A 58 7.04 8.34 6.35
C GLU A 58 7.93 7.57 7.33
N ASP A 59 7.34 6.69 8.14
CA ASP A 59 8.09 5.88 9.10
C ASP A 59 9.05 4.93 8.40
N ALA A 60 8.62 4.27 7.32
CA ALA A 60 9.48 3.42 6.50
C ALA A 60 10.68 4.18 5.95
N PHE A 61 10.43 5.34 5.33
CA PHE A 61 11.47 6.18 4.77
C PHE A 61 12.44 6.71 5.83
N ASN A 62 11.92 7.14 6.98
CA ASN A 62 12.74 7.61 8.11
C ASN A 62 13.61 6.50 8.71
N ARG A 63 13.23 5.23 8.55
CA ARG A 63 14.06 4.06 8.90
C ARG A 63 15.10 3.71 7.84
N GLY A 64 15.15 4.46 6.74
CA GLY A 64 16.08 4.25 5.64
C GLY A 64 15.62 3.22 4.61
N TRP A 65 14.33 2.83 4.62
CA TRP A 65 13.81 1.94 3.58
C TRP A 65 13.74 2.66 2.23
N TRP A 66 14.10 1.94 1.17
CA TRP A 66 13.91 2.34 -0.22
C TRP A 66 13.43 1.12 -1.03
N PRO A 67 12.57 1.29 -2.04
CA PRO A 67 11.98 0.17 -2.79
C PRO A 67 13.01 -0.46 -3.73
N GLU A 68 13.73 -1.46 -3.23
CA GLU A 68 14.71 -2.24 -4.01
C GLU A 68 14.10 -3.53 -4.56
N SER A 69 13.04 -4.05 -3.93
CA SER A 69 12.39 -5.28 -4.37
C SER A 69 10.86 -5.26 -4.22
N THR A 70 10.16 -5.90 -5.16
CA THR A 70 8.70 -6.06 -5.11
C THR A 70 8.23 -7.06 -4.04
N ARG A 71 9.16 -7.67 -3.30
CA ARG A 71 8.91 -8.57 -2.18
C ARG A 71 9.12 -7.91 -0.83
N ASP A 72 9.58 -6.65 -0.82
CA ASP A 72 9.82 -5.92 0.41
C ASP A 72 8.50 -5.72 1.14
N PHE A 73 8.54 -5.88 2.47
CA PHE A 73 7.35 -5.76 3.28
C PHE A 73 6.67 -4.39 3.10
N GLU A 74 7.46 -3.32 3.07
CA GLU A 74 7.01 -1.95 2.83
C GLU A 74 6.39 -1.78 1.45
N PHE A 75 7.01 -2.35 0.40
CA PHE A 75 6.49 -2.31 -0.95
C PHE A 75 5.10 -2.97 -0.99
N VAL A 76 5.00 -4.22 -0.52
CA VAL A 76 3.74 -4.98 -0.54
C VAL A 76 2.69 -4.30 0.33
N ARG A 77 3.07 -3.70 1.46
CA ARG A 77 2.14 -2.94 2.32
C ARG A 77 1.61 -1.70 1.61
N ILE A 78 2.43 -0.93 0.92
CA ILE A 78 1.99 0.24 0.16
C ILE A 78 1.00 -0.19 -0.93
N VAL A 79 1.35 -1.22 -1.72
CA VAL A 79 0.45 -1.76 -2.76
C VAL A 79 -0.88 -2.22 -2.17
N ALA A 80 -0.87 -2.91 -1.02
CA ALA A 80 -2.09 -3.36 -0.35
C ALA A 80 -3.01 -2.21 0.08
N VAL A 81 -2.46 -1.11 0.59
CA VAL A 81 -3.26 0.07 0.99
C VAL A 81 -3.80 0.79 -0.25
N CYS A 82 -2.98 0.98 -1.30
CA CYS A 82 -3.41 1.57 -2.57
C CYS A 82 -4.52 0.73 -3.22
N TRP A 83 -4.42 -0.60 -3.16
CA TRP A 83 -5.48 -1.49 -3.63
C TRP A 83 -6.78 -1.30 -2.84
N LEU A 84 -6.72 -1.20 -1.51
CA LEU A 84 -7.90 -0.92 -0.67
C LEU A 84 -8.53 0.44 -0.98
N LEU A 85 -7.72 1.48 -1.14
CA LEU A 85 -8.19 2.82 -1.53
C LEU A 85 -8.94 2.79 -2.86
N SER A 86 -8.41 2.09 -3.86
CA SER A 86 -9.08 1.94 -5.16
C SER A 86 -10.41 1.18 -5.06
N ARG A 87 -10.58 0.29 -4.07
CA ARG A 87 -11.83 -0.46 -3.85
C ARG A 87 -12.89 0.38 -3.14
N ASP A 88 -12.48 1.27 -2.24
CA ASP A 88 -13.38 2.18 -1.53
C ASP A 88 -13.98 3.22 -2.50
N GLU A 89 -13.20 3.73 -3.44
CA GLU A 89 -13.67 4.64 -4.50
C GLU A 89 -14.73 4.02 -5.42
N HIS A 90 -14.77 2.69 -5.55
CA HIS A 90 -15.77 1.99 -6.36
C HIS A 90 -16.99 1.52 -5.54
N ALA A 91 -16.96 1.70 -4.22
CA ALA A 91 -18.04 1.35 -3.30
C ALA A 91 -18.89 2.56 -2.87
N ALA A 92 -18.40 3.78 -3.12
CA ALA A 92 -19.06 5.06 -2.87
C ALA A 92 -19.84 5.57 -4.10
#